data_AF-A0A9P7DL76-F1
#
_entry.id   AF-A0A9P7DL76-F1
#
_cell.length_a   1.000
_cell.length_b   1.000
_cell.length_c   1.000
_cell.angle_alpha   90.00
_cell.angle_beta   90.00
_cell.angle_gamma   90.00
#
_symmetry.space_group_name_H-M   'P 1'
#
loop_
_entity.id
_entity.type
_entity.pdbx_description
1 polymer ?
#
loop_
_entity_poly.entity_id
_entity_poly.type
_entity_poly.pdbx_seq_one_letter_code
_entity_poly.pdbx_strand_id
1 'polypeptide(L)'
;MTARQAYIKKFSVDPVDLVHADHMSDEVSGPDNDELEDGWKRRMAEKMGMPANSQVENLSFLEVTRSPWRSDELSQIFHTLHDLWRASLTSKQKKRFHMIQVTGTDHQSQHIPDFTPYTFSINIEWLEANKYRLEYQDLLKEWGAWEDPEGFGLKKREHQDNQGTPNNEVDENNARETEG
;
A
#
# COMPACT_ATOMS: atom_id res chain seq x y z
N MET A 1 -14.27 -15.21 5.44
CA MET A 1 -12.83 -15.18 5.14
C MET A 1 -12.32 -13.82 5.58
N THR A 2 -11.26 -13.76 6.39
CA THR A 2 -10.67 -12.48 6.82
C THR A 2 -9.83 -11.86 5.72
N ALA A 3 -9.49 -10.56 5.84
CA ALA A 3 -8.61 -9.89 4.88
C ALA A 3 -7.24 -10.58 4.76
N ARG A 4 -6.63 -10.97 5.88
CA ARG A 4 -5.40 -11.77 5.91
C ARG A 4 -5.53 -13.08 5.13
N GLN A 5 -6.58 -13.86 5.38
CA GLN A 5 -6.81 -15.12 4.66
C GLN A 5 -6.99 -14.90 3.15
N ALA A 6 -7.70 -13.84 2.76
CA ALA A 6 -7.88 -13.49 1.36
C ALA A 6 -6.57 -13.02 0.70
N TYR A 7 -5.72 -12.32 1.45
CA TYR A 7 -4.40 -11.88 1.00
C TYR A 7 -3.47 -13.07 0.78
N ILE A 8 -3.37 -13.98 1.76
CA ILE A 8 -2.61 -15.23 1.65
C ILE A 8 -3.08 -16.03 0.44
N LYS A 9 -4.40 -16.17 0.25
CA LYS A 9 -4.96 -16.88 -0.90
C LYS A 9 -4.56 -16.23 -2.23
N LYS A 10 -4.44 -14.90 -2.29
CA LYS A 10 -4.16 -14.14 -3.50
C LYS A 10 -2.66 -14.08 -3.84
N PHE A 11 -1.80 -13.95 -2.84
CA PHE A 11 -0.37 -13.67 -3.01
C PHE A 11 0.55 -14.77 -2.47
N SER A 12 -0.01 -15.81 -1.83
CA SER A 12 0.74 -16.91 -1.20
C SER A 12 1.74 -16.48 -0.12
N VAL A 13 1.47 -15.33 0.50
CA VAL A 13 2.33 -14.69 1.51
C VAL A 13 1.46 -14.15 2.64
N ASP A 14 1.96 -14.22 3.87
CA ASP A 14 1.26 -13.76 5.05
C ASP A 14 1.66 -12.33 5.43
N PRO A 15 0.73 -11.35 5.39
CA PRO A 15 1.03 -9.97 5.69
C PRO A 15 1.02 -9.65 7.18
N VAL A 16 0.82 -10.63 8.08
CA VAL A 16 0.61 -10.38 9.52
C VAL A 16 1.75 -9.59 10.17
N ASP A 17 2.99 -9.88 9.79
CA ASP A 17 4.17 -9.22 10.36
C ASP A 17 4.28 -7.75 9.94
N LEU A 18 3.57 -7.33 8.88
CA LEU A 18 3.57 -5.96 8.38
C LEU A 18 2.53 -5.07 9.05
N VAL A 19 1.56 -5.66 9.75
CA VAL A 19 0.42 -4.90 10.30
C VAL A 19 0.76 -4.42 11.71
N HIS A 20 1.29 -3.21 11.78
CA HIS A 20 1.47 -2.47 13.03
C HIS A 20 0.62 -1.19 13.01
N ALA A 21 -0.06 -0.89 14.11
CA ALA A 21 -0.99 0.25 14.17
C ALA A 21 -0.29 1.58 13.84
N ASP A 22 0.94 1.74 14.31
CA ASP A 22 1.77 2.94 14.09
C ASP A 22 2.21 3.12 12.62
N HIS A 23 2.15 2.07 11.81
CA HIS A 23 2.52 2.13 10.39
C HIS A 23 1.32 2.41 9.47
N MET A 24 0.10 2.36 10.02
CA MET A 24 -1.13 2.62 9.27
C MET A 24 -1.16 4.09 8.81
N SER A 25 -1.87 4.35 7.71
CA SER A 25 -2.08 5.73 7.26
C SER A 25 -3.00 6.47 8.22
N ASP A 26 -2.75 7.76 8.42
CA ASP A 26 -3.71 8.64 9.06
C ASP A 26 -4.87 8.95 8.11
N GLU A 27 -6.04 9.17 8.72
CA GLU A 27 -7.30 9.39 8.02
C GLU A 27 -7.94 10.70 8.47
N VAL A 28 -8.35 11.53 7.52
CA VAL A 28 -8.95 12.85 7.77
C VAL A 28 -10.36 12.90 7.20
N SER A 29 -11.31 13.38 8.01
CA SER A 29 -12.74 13.39 7.66
C SER A 29 -13.26 14.76 7.23
N GLY A 30 -12.38 15.69 6.84
CA GLY A 30 -12.73 17.06 6.49
C GLY A 30 -11.59 17.82 5.85
N PRO A 31 -11.84 19.08 5.44
CA PRO A 31 -10.81 19.95 4.89
C PRO A 31 -9.71 20.25 5.90
N ASP A 32 -8.51 20.39 5.37
CA ASP A 32 -7.40 21.05 6.04
C ASP A 32 -7.43 22.55 5.72
N ASN A 33 -7.15 23.39 6.71
CA ASN A 33 -7.04 24.84 6.58
C ASN A 33 -8.37 25.53 6.19
N ASP A 34 -8.29 26.57 5.35
CA ASP A 34 -9.40 27.46 4.98
C ASP A 34 -10.31 26.92 3.85
N GLU A 35 -10.15 25.66 3.44
CA GLU A 35 -11.04 25.04 2.45
C GLU A 35 -12.45 24.83 3.03
N LEU A 36 -13.49 25.24 2.29
CA LEU A 36 -14.87 25.00 2.69
C LEU A 36 -15.22 23.52 2.54
N GLU A 37 -16.00 22.98 3.48
CA GLU A 37 -16.42 21.57 3.50
C GLU A 37 -17.03 21.10 2.16
N ASP A 38 -17.87 21.93 1.54
CA ASP A 38 -18.48 21.61 0.23
C ASP A 38 -17.44 21.50 -0.89
N GLY A 39 -16.42 22.36 -0.87
CA GLY A 39 -15.30 22.30 -1.81
C GLY A 39 -14.50 21.02 -1.65
N TRP A 40 -14.19 20.69 -0.39
CA TRP A 40 -13.49 19.46 -0.04
C TRP A 40 -14.26 18.21 -0.47
N LYS A 41 -15.57 18.12 -0.15
CA LYS A 41 -16.42 16.99 -0.55
C LYS A 41 -16.50 16.82 -2.07
N ARG A 42 -16.57 17.92 -2.83
CA ARG A 42 -16.55 17.87 -4.30
C ARG A 42 -15.21 17.35 -4.82
N ARG A 43 -14.09 17.82 -4.26
CA ARG A 43 -12.75 17.34 -4.61
C ARG A 43 -12.58 15.85 -4.30
N MET A 44 -13.07 15.39 -3.14
CA MET A 44 -13.09 13.96 -2.78
C MET A 44 -13.94 13.14 -3.76
N ALA A 45 -15.13 13.62 -4.12
CA ALA A 45 -16.00 12.97 -5.09
C ALA A 45 -15.35 12.86 -6.48
N GLU A 46 -14.67 13.92 -6.94
CA GLU A 46 -13.93 13.94 -8.20
C GLU A 46 -12.78 12.91 -8.20
N LYS A 47 -12.02 12.81 -7.10
CA LYS A 47 -10.97 11.79 -6.94
C LYS A 47 -11.52 10.36 -7.00
N MET A 48 -12.78 10.18 -6.61
CA MET A 48 -13.51 8.91 -6.73
C MET A 48 -14.16 8.70 -8.11
N GLY A 49 -13.94 9.60 -9.07
CA GLY A 49 -14.49 9.53 -10.42
C GLY A 49 -15.99 9.87 -10.49
N MET A 50 -16.54 10.54 -9.47
CA MET A 50 -17.94 10.96 -9.48
C MET A 50 -18.12 12.17 -10.42
N PRO A 51 -19.23 12.26 -11.16
CA PRO A 51 -19.54 13.42 -11.99
C PRO A 51 -19.61 14.73 -11.19
N ALA A 52 -19.19 15.85 -11.79
CA ALA A 52 -19.15 17.17 -11.13
C ALA A 52 -20.52 17.67 -10.63
N ASN A 53 -21.63 17.18 -11.19
CA ASN A 53 -22.99 17.52 -10.80
C ASN A 53 -23.60 16.54 -9.77
N SER A 54 -22.80 15.65 -9.19
CA SER A 54 -23.26 14.73 -8.15
C SER A 54 -23.63 15.50 -6.88
N GLN A 55 -24.74 15.11 -6.25
CA GLN A 55 -25.10 15.57 -4.91
C GLN A 55 -24.17 14.91 -3.88
N VAL A 56 -23.27 15.69 -3.30
CA VAL A 56 -22.24 15.22 -2.35
C VAL A 56 -22.56 15.56 -0.90
N GLU A 57 -23.64 16.30 -0.64
CA GLU A 57 -23.98 16.86 0.67
C GLU A 57 -24.20 15.77 1.73
N ASN A 58 -24.82 14.66 1.31
CA ASN A 58 -25.13 13.50 2.16
C ASN A 58 -24.02 12.43 2.17
N LEU A 59 -22.90 12.67 1.50
CA LEU A 59 -21.77 11.74 1.48
C LEU A 59 -20.79 12.09 2.60
N SER A 60 -20.23 11.04 3.19
CA SER A 60 -19.10 11.17 4.12
C SER A 60 -17.87 10.59 3.46
N PHE A 61 -16.80 11.37 3.39
CA PHE A 61 -15.51 10.93 2.87
C PHE A 61 -14.51 10.77 4.01
N LEU A 62 -13.53 9.92 3.79
CA LEU A 62 -12.39 9.72 4.67
C LEU A 62 -11.14 9.72 3.80
N GLU A 63 -10.42 10.83 3.80
CA GLU A 63 -9.19 11.02 3.04
C GLU A 63 -8.05 10.29 3.74
N VAL A 64 -7.40 9.36 3.02
CA VAL A 64 -6.22 8.63 3.49
C VAL A 64 -5.00 9.45 3.11
N THR A 65 -4.31 9.96 4.13
CA THR A 65 -3.12 10.77 3.92
C THR A 65 -1.93 9.91 3.51
N ARG A 66 -1.04 10.49 2.72
CA ARG A 66 0.21 9.84 2.32
C ARG A 66 1.27 10.03 3.41
N SER A 67 1.90 8.95 3.84
CA SER A 67 3.05 8.98 4.74
C SER A 67 4.35 9.10 3.93
N PRO A 68 5.08 10.24 3.94
CA PRO A 68 6.24 10.44 3.08
C PRO A 68 7.40 9.47 3.33
N TRP A 69 7.52 9.00 4.57
CA TRP A 69 8.52 8.03 5.00
C TRP A 69 8.26 6.62 4.48
N ARG A 70 7.03 6.31 4.07
CA ARG A 70 6.57 4.96 3.73
C ARG A 70 6.77 4.68 2.24
N SER A 71 7.22 3.48 1.91
CA SER A 71 7.36 3.05 0.53
C SER A 71 5.99 2.88 -0.16
N ASP A 72 5.99 2.99 -1.49
CA ASP A 72 4.80 2.72 -2.31
C ASP A 72 4.36 1.25 -2.17
N GLU A 73 5.32 0.33 -2.02
CA GLU A 73 5.03 -1.10 -1.83
C GLU A 73 4.24 -1.34 -0.55
N LEU A 74 4.67 -0.81 0.61
CA LEU A 74 3.92 -0.97 1.85
C LEU A 74 2.55 -0.27 1.78
N SER A 75 2.49 0.92 1.18
CA SER A 75 1.22 1.63 0.96
C SER A 75 0.22 0.79 0.16
N GLN A 76 0.69 0.15 -0.91
CA GLN A 76 -0.13 -0.73 -1.75
C GLN A 76 -0.61 -1.97 -0.98
N ILE A 77 0.22 -2.53 -0.10
CA ILE A 77 -0.17 -3.67 0.76
C ILE A 77 -1.33 -3.26 1.68
N PHE A 78 -1.25 -2.11 2.34
CA PHE A 78 -2.33 -1.63 3.21
C PHE A 78 -3.62 -1.32 2.46
N HIS A 79 -3.55 -0.66 1.30
CA HIS A 79 -4.73 -0.45 0.45
C HIS A 79 -5.37 -1.79 0.05
N THR A 80 -4.55 -2.77 -0.35
CA THR A 80 -5.03 -4.10 -0.74
C THR A 80 -5.70 -4.81 0.43
N LEU A 81 -5.12 -4.72 1.64
CA LEU A 81 -5.70 -5.30 2.85
C LEU A 81 -7.04 -4.66 3.21
N HIS A 82 -7.12 -3.34 3.11
CA HIS A 82 -8.38 -2.61 3.32
C HIS A 82 -9.45 -3.04 2.30
N ASP A 83 -9.10 -3.15 1.02
CA ASP A 83 -10.05 -3.58 -0.02
C ASP A 83 -10.56 -4.99 0.22
N LEU A 84 -9.67 -5.92 0.59
CA LEU A 84 -10.05 -7.30 0.94
C LEU A 84 -10.94 -7.33 2.18
N TRP A 85 -10.65 -6.51 3.20
CA TRP A 85 -11.51 -6.35 4.37
C TRP A 85 -12.88 -5.83 3.96
N ARG A 86 -12.94 -4.75 3.19
CA ARG A 86 -14.20 -4.13 2.73
C ARG A 86 -15.02 -5.09 1.88
N ALA A 87 -14.37 -5.89 1.03
CA ALA A 87 -15.01 -6.93 0.23
C ALA A 87 -15.60 -8.06 1.10
N SER A 88 -14.97 -8.38 2.24
CA SER A 88 -15.43 -9.42 3.15
C SER A 88 -16.68 -9.04 3.96
N LEU A 89 -17.01 -7.74 4.05
CA LEU A 89 -18.15 -7.25 4.82
C LEU A 89 -19.48 -7.62 4.15
N THR A 90 -20.46 -8.04 4.96
CA THR A 90 -21.85 -8.21 4.53
C THR A 90 -22.49 -6.86 4.22
N SER A 91 -23.58 -6.85 3.44
CA SER A 91 -24.35 -5.62 3.16
C SER A 91 -24.82 -4.91 4.44
N LYS A 92 -25.13 -5.68 5.50
CA LYS A 92 -25.50 -5.11 6.82
C LYS A 92 -24.31 -4.41 7.50
N GLN A 93 -23.11 -4.99 7.42
CA GLN A 93 -21.90 -4.37 7.97
C GLN A 93 -21.47 -3.15 7.15
N LYS A 94 -21.52 -3.22 5.82
CA LYS A 94 -21.21 -2.09 4.93
C LYS A 94 -22.09 -0.87 5.23
N LYS A 95 -23.38 -1.07 5.56
CA LYS A 95 -24.27 0.03 5.99
C LYS A 95 -23.82 0.75 7.27
N ARG A 96 -22.99 0.13 8.11
CA ARG A 96 -22.42 0.77 9.31
C ARG A 96 -21.20 1.63 9.00
N PHE A 97 -20.50 1.33 7.91
CA PHE A 97 -19.33 2.07 7.44
C PHE A 97 -19.76 2.94 6.24
N HIS A 98 -20.43 4.05 6.53
CA HIS A 98 -20.98 4.95 5.51
C HIS A 98 -19.91 5.85 4.87
N MET A 99 -18.67 5.83 5.37
CA MET A 99 -17.59 6.65 4.84
C MET A 99 -16.97 6.02 3.59
N ILE A 100 -16.79 6.86 2.57
CA ILE A 100 -16.09 6.56 1.34
C ILE A 100 -14.63 6.91 1.56
N GLN A 101 -13.77 5.90 1.59
CA GLN A 101 -12.34 6.11 1.75
C GLN A 101 -11.75 6.59 0.42
N VAL A 102 -10.99 7.68 0.45
CA VAL A 102 -10.36 8.30 -0.73
C VAL A 102 -8.84 8.20 -0.56
N THR A 103 -8.17 7.63 -1.55
CA THR A 103 -6.71 7.48 -1.58
C THR A 103 -6.13 8.25 -2.77
N GLY A 104 -4.80 8.40 -2.84
CA GLY A 104 -4.14 9.06 -3.98
C GLY A 104 -4.36 10.57 -4.04
N THR A 105 -4.56 11.20 -2.89
CA THR A 105 -4.55 12.65 -2.76
C THR A 105 -3.14 13.14 -2.46
N ASP A 106 -2.92 14.44 -2.62
CA ASP A 106 -1.61 15.06 -2.37
C ASP A 106 -1.40 15.39 -0.88
N HIS A 107 -2.41 15.13 -0.05
CA HIS A 107 -2.38 15.39 1.38
C HIS A 107 -1.43 14.41 2.08
N GLN A 108 -0.41 14.95 2.75
CA GLN A 108 0.62 14.18 3.45
C GLN A 108 0.49 14.33 4.97
N SER A 109 0.64 13.21 5.68
CA SER A 109 0.82 13.22 7.13
C SER A 109 2.27 13.55 7.48
N GLN A 110 2.44 14.29 8.58
CA GLN A 110 3.75 14.53 9.21
C GLN A 110 4.10 13.45 10.25
N HIS A 111 3.21 12.48 10.48
CA HIS A 111 3.44 11.39 11.43
C HIS A 111 4.61 10.51 10.98
N ILE A 112 5.56 10.30 11.89
CA ILE A 112 6.67 9.36 11.74
C ILE A 112 6.49 8.31 12.84
N PRO A 113 6.48 7.01 12.50
CA PRO A 113 6.23 5.96 13.47
C PRO A 113 7.36 5.87 14.49
N ASP A 114 6.97 5.65 15.75
CA ASP A 114 7.84 5.29 16.86
C ASP A 114 8.40 3.86 16.69
N PHE A 115 7.61 2.95 16.11
CA PHE A 115 8.04 1.59 15.86
C PHE A 115 8.84 1.50 14.55
N THR A 116 10.07 1.00 14.62
CA THR A 116 10.95 0.90 13.46
C THR A 116 10.34 0.03 12.36
N PRO A 117 10.15 0.55 11.14
CA PRO A 117 9.65 -0.23 10.01
C PRO A 117 10.74 -1.12 9.41
N TYR A 118 10.31 -2.19 8.72
CA TYR A 118 11.21 -3.01 7.89
C TYR A 118 11.84 -2.20 6.77
N THR A 119 13.01 -2.63 6.28
CA THR A 119 13.77 -1.88 5.27
C THR A 119 12.98 -1.61 4.00
N PHE A 120 12.28 -2.61 3.44
CA PHE A 120 11.45 -2.42 2.23
C PHE A 120 10.25 -1.48 2.43
N SER A 121 9.83 -1.29 3.69
CA SER A 121 8.71 -0.42 4.04
C SER A 121 9.08 1.06 4.02
N ILE A 122 10.38 1.38 3.94
CA ILE A 122 10.91 2.74 4.03
C ILE A 122 11.08 3.34 2.62
N ASN A 123 10.65 4.58 2.46
CA ASN A 123 11.10 5.44 1.38
C ASN A 123 12.53 5.90 1.68
N ILE A 124 13.51 5.25 1.05
CA ILE A 124 14.93 5.52 1.29
C ILE A 124 15.31 6.96 0.94
N GLU A 125 14.73 7.56 -0.10
CA GLU A 125 15.01 8.96 -0.44
C GLU A 125 14.59 9.91 0.68
N TRP A 126 13.43 9.64 1.29
CA TRP A 126 12.97 10.40 2.45
C TRP A 126 13.88 10.17 3.65
N LEU A 127 14.28 8.92 3.95
CA LEU A 127 15.17 8.63 5.07
C LEU A 127 16.51 9.35 4.92
N GLU A 128 17.14 9.28 3.76
CA GLU A 128 18.42 9.93 3.49
C GLU A 128 18.35 11.46 3.68
N ALA A 129 17.25 12.08 3.28
CA ALA A 129 17.02 13.52 3.44
C ALA A 129 16.75 13.95 4.91
N ASN A 130 16.31 13.03 5.78
CA ASN A 130 15.83 13.36 7.12
C ASN A 130 16.64 12.75 8.27
N LYS A 131 17.45 11.71 8.04
CA LYS A 131 18.19 10.97 9.10
C LYS A 131 19.19 11.80 9.91
N TYR A 132 19.62 12.95 9.40
CA TYR A 132 20.54 13.86 10.11
C TYR A 132 19.85 15.05 10.77
N ARG A 133 18.52 15.12 10.70
CA ARG A 133 17.78 16.16 11.42
C ARG A 133 17.80 15.87 12.91
N LEU A 134 18.17 16.88 13.70
CA LEU A 134 18.28 16.75 15.17
C LEU A 134 16.97 16.27 15.81
N GLU A 135 15.83 16.69 15.27
CA GLU A 135 14.48 16.29 15.70
C GLU A 135 14.20 14.79 15.55
N TYR A 136 14.86 14.10 14.63
CA TYR A 136 14.58 12.70 14.29
C TYR A 136 15.76 11.76 14.52
N GLN A 137 16.90 12.28 15.01
CA GLN A 137 18.16 11.54 15.05
C GLN A 137 18.06 10.24 15.87
N ASP A 138 17.42 10.29 17.03
CA ASP A 138 17.24 9.09 17.88
C ASP A 138 16.20 8.13 17.27
N LEU A 139 15.14 8.67 16.69
CA LEU A 139 14.03 7.90 16.10
C LEU A 139 14.47 7.10 14.86
N LEU A 140 15.25 7.73 13.98
CA LEU A 140 15.65 7.16 12.69
C LEU A 140 16.95 6.34 12.77
N LYS A 141 17.58 6.25 13.94
CA LYS A 141 18.87 5.58 14.12
C LYS A 141 18.87 4.11 13.71
N GLU A 142 17.75 3.42 13.95
CA GLU A 142 17.60 1.98 13.68
C GLU A 142 16.88 1.69 12.36
N TRP A 143 16.43 2.73 11.65
CA TRP A 143 15.72 2.57 10.39
C TRP A 143 16.67 2.02 9.32
N GLY A 144 16.21 0.99 8.61
CA GLY A 144 17.00 0.28 7.60
C GLY A 144 17.92 -0.82 8.17
N ALA A 145 17.92 -1.06 9.49
CA ALA A 145 18.68 -2.15 10.10
C ALA A 145 17.92 -3.49 10.13
N TRP A 146 16.60 -3.46 9.91
CA TRP A 146 15.74 -4.64 9.98
C TRP A 146 15.65 -5.33 8.62
N GLU A 147 15.93 -6.63 8.58
CA GLU A 147 15.72 -7.45 7.39
C GLU A 147 14.25 -7.49 6.97
N ASP A 148 14.02 -7.63 5.67
CA ASP A 148 12.67 -7.78 5.14
C ASP A 148 12.05 -9.11 5.60
N PRO A 149 10.73 -9.16 5.85
CA PRO A 149 10.02 -10.41 6.10
C PRO A 149 9.93 -11.29 4.85
N GLU A 150 9.71 -12.58 5.07
CA GLU A 150 9.62 -13.56 3.99
C GLU A 150 8.52 -13.20 2.98
N GLY A 151 8.85 -13.27 1.69
CA GLY A 151 7.93 -12.93 0.60
C GLY A 151 7.61 -11.44 0.40
N PHE A 152 8.33 -10.55 1.09
CA PHE A 152 8.27 -9.10 0.87
C PHE A 152 9.64 -8.51 0.51
N GLY A 153 9.64 -7.28 -0.02
CA GLY A 153 10.86 -6.53 -0.26
C GLY A 153 11.89 -7.29 -1.10
N LEU A 154 13.13 -7.35 -0.60
CA LEU A 154 14.23 -8.07 -1.23
C LEU A 154 14.03 -9.60 -1.18
N LYS A 155 13.53 -10.17 -0.08
CA LYS A 155 13.31 -11.62 0.05
C LYS A 155 12.33 -12.17 -0.98
N LYS A 156 11.35 -11.36 -1.37
CA LYS A 156 10.46 -11.67 -2.50
C LYS A 156 11.21 -11.83 -3.82
N ARG A 157 12.19 -10.98 -4.09
CA ARG A 157 12.96 -10.96 -5.35
C ARG A 157 13.94 -12.13 -5.39
N GLU A 158 14.63 -12.40 -4.29
CA GLU A 158 15.54 -13.54 -4.14
C GLU A 158 14.84 -14.89 -4.39
N HIS A 159 13.60 -15.03 -3.92
CA HIS A 159 12.79 -16.23 -4.20
C HIS A 159 12.34 -16.35 -5.65
N GLN A 160 12.13 -15.24 -6.37
CA GLN A 160 11.77 -15.26 -7.79
C GLN A 160 12.98 -15.60 -8.67
N ASP A 161 14.16 -15.07 -8.34
CA ASP A 161 15.39 -15.31 -9.09
C ASP A 161 15.90 -16.76 -8.89
N ASN A 162 15.66 -17.37 -7.73
CA ASN A 162 15.96 -18.77 -7.48
C ASN A 162 14.99 -19.77 -8.14
N GLN A 163 13.91 -19.30 -8.79
CA GLN A 163 12.87 -20.16 -9.39
C GLN A 163 12.85 -20.21 -10.94
N GLY A 164 13.84 -19.65 -11.65
CA GLY A 164 13.99 -19.83 -13.11
C GLY A 164 15.44 -20.08 -13.53
N THR A 165 15.81 -21.25 -14.05
CA THR A 165 15.39 -21.74 -15.37
C THR A 165 15.42 -23.29 -15.44
N PRO A 166 14.39 -23.99 -15.94
CA PRO A 166 14.56 -25.33 -16.44
C PRO A 166 15.32 -25.25 -17.78
N ASN A 167 16.49 -25.86 -17.85
CA ASN A 167 17.22 -26.05 -19.10
C ASN A 167 16.33 -26.86 -20.05
N ASN A 168 15.74 -26.20 -21.06
CA ASN A 168 15.23 -26.89 -22.23
C ASN A 168 16.44 -27.30 -23.08
N GLU A 169 16.88 -28.55 -22.93
CA GLU A 169 17.65 -29.24 -23.95
C GLU A 169 16.84 -29.21 -25.25
N VAL A 170 17.34 -28.45 -26.23
CA VAL A 170 16.83 -28.52 -27.59
C VAL A 170 17.58 -29.67 -28.26
N ASP A 171 16.91 -30.81 -28.35
CA ASP A 171 17.32 -31.95 -29.17
C ASP A 171 17.16 -31.56 -30.66
N GLU A 172 18.15 -30.86 -31.20
CA GLU A 172 18.31 -30.70 -32.64
C GLU A 172 18.89 -32.00 -33.21
N ASN A 173 18.04 -32.87 -33.76
CA ASN A 173 18.36 -33.71 -34.94
C ASN A 173 17.18 -34.61 -35.35
N ASN A 174 16.15 -34.03 -35.96
CA ASN A 174 15.36 -34.79 -36.95
C ASN A 174 14.60 -33.87 -37.91
N ALA A 175 15.17 -33.62 -39.10
CA ALA A 175 14.44 -33.41 -40.37
C ALA A 175 15.41 -33.00 -41.49
N ARG A 176 15.83 -33.97 -42.29
CA ARG A 176 16.09 -33.73 -43.73
C ARG A 176 15.63 -34.95 -44.52
N GLU A 177 14.35 -34.91 -44.89
CA GLU A 177 13.85 -35.63 -46.06
C GLU A 177 14.08 -34.78 -47.32
N THR A 178 14.44 -35.50 -48.39
CA THR A 178 14.07 -35.26 -49.80
C THR A 178 14.39 -33.94 -50.49
N GLU A 179 15.30 -33.99 -51.47
CA GLU A 179 15.05 -33.63 -52.89
C GLU A 179 16.34 -33.77 -53.72
N GLY A 180 16.27 -34.45 -54.87
CA GLY A 180 17.33 -34.50 -55.91
C GLY A 180 17.69 -35.89 -56.40
#